data_AF-A0AAV7ST76-F1
#
_entry.id   AF-A0AAV7ST76-F1
#
_cell.length_a   1.000
_cell.length_b   1.000
_cell.length_c   1.000
_cell.angle_alpha   90.00
_cell.angle_beta   90.00
_cell.angle_gamma   90.00
#
_symmetry.space_group_name_H-M   'P 1'
#
loop_
_entity.id
_entity.type
_entity.pdbx_description
1 polymer ?
#
loop_
_entity_poly.entity_id
_entity_poly.type
_entity_poly.pdbx_seq_one_letter_code
_entity_poly.pdbx_strand_id
1 'polypeptide(L)'
;MTCTDHWDPDYANTTSSKYLERKKKIFDVIEILLRFFQSLQRLENCHFSQEDSVVTELEVLFYLPSGVPTAEEIAKEIGDYIANSNNTLAGFPVDLNSITVNGKYTNASSG
;
A
#
# COMPACT_ATOMS: atom_id res chain seq x y z
N MET A 1 -1.49 -0.67 -6.99
CA MET A 1 -1.58 0.73 -7.49
C MET A 1 -0.39 1.01 -8.38
N THR A 2 -0.51 1.97 -9.30
CA THR A 2 0.54 2.33 -10.25
C THR A 2 1.03 3.74 -9.98
N CYS A 3 2.32 3.87 -9.69
CA CYS A 3 2.99 5.15 -9.60
C CYS A 3 3.56 5.53 -10.97
N THR A 4 3.29 6.74 -11.45
CA THR A 4 3.64 7.19 -12.81
C THR A 4 5.07 7.71 -12.93
N ASP A 5 5.89 7.53 -11.89
CA ASP A 5 7.32 7.83 -11.94
C ASP A 5 8.10 6.74 -12.68
N HIS A 6 9.31 7.09 -13.10
CA HIS A 6 10.13 6.19 -13.91
C HIS A 6 10.59 4.97 -13.10
N TRP A 7 10.56 3.81 -13.75
CA TRP A 7 11.11 2.58 -13.17
C TRP A 7 12.61 2.71 -12.91
N ASP A 8 13.03 2.36 -11.69
CA ASP A 8 14.44 2.22 -11.32
C ASP A 8 14.77 0.74 -11.14
N PRO A 9 15.80 0.18 -11.82
CA PRO A 9 16.19 -1.22 -11.66
C PRO A 9 16.53 -1.62 -10.21
N ASP A 10 16.93 -0.67 -9.36
CA ASP A 10 17.17 -0.94 -7.94
C ASP A 10 15.89 -1.39 -7.21
N TYR A 11 14.70 -1.10 -7.74
CA TYR A 11 13.42 -1.58 -7.19
C TYR A 11 13.22 -3.09 -7.37
N ALA A 12 13.94 -3.76 -8.28
CA ALA A 12 13.94 -5.23 -8.35
C ALA A 12 14.82 -5.88 -7.27
N ASN A 13 15.73 -5.12 -6.64
CA ASN A 13 16.60 -5.61 -5.57
C ASN A 13 16.06 -5.18 -4.21
N THR A 14 15.47 -6.12 -3.47
CA THR A 14 14.83 -5.87 -2.15
C THR A 14 15.80 -5.42 -1.06
N THR A 15 17.10 -5.49 -1.30
CA THR A 15 18.16 -5.03 -0.38
C THR A 15 18.76 -3.69 -0.79
N SER A 16 18.38 -3.14 -1.95
CA SER A 16 18.89 -1.84 -2.39
C SER A 16 18.38 -0.71 -1.50
N SER A 17 19.19 0.33 -1.33
CA SER A 17 18.78 1.49 -0.54
C SER A 17 17.53 2.17 -1.12
N LYS A 18 17.41 2.24 -2.45
CA LYS A 18 16.23 2.83 -3.11
C LYS A 18 14.96 2.02 -2.87
N TYR A 19 15.03 0.70 -2.94
CA TYR A 19 13.90 -0.17 -2.61
C TYR A 19 13.47 0.04 -1.15
N LEU A 20 14.43 -0.03 -0.22
CA LEU A 20 14.15 0.09 1.22
C LEU A 20 13.59 1.46 1.57
N GLU A 21 14.11 2.54 0.97
CA GLU A 21 13.63 3.90 1.19
C GLU A 21 12.19 4.08 0.65
N ARG A 22 11.92 3.63 -0.58
CA ARG A 22 10.57 3.70 -1.17
C ARG A 22 9.57 2.89 -0.34
N LYS A 23 9.93 1.64 0.02
CA LYS A 23 9.12 0.79 0.88
C LYS A 23 8.81 1.47 2.21
N LYS A 24 9.83 2.05 2.87
CA LYS A 24 9.64 2.75 4.15
C LYS A 24 8.68 3.93 4.01
N LYS A 25 8.89 4.79 3.00
CA LYS A 25 8.04 5.97 2.75
C LYS A 25 6.57 5.58 2.53
N ILE A 26 6.32 4.54 1.74
CA ILE A 26 4.97 4.03 1.49
C ILE A 26 4.38 3.42 2.76
N PHE A 27 5.17 2.65 3.52
CA PHE A 27 4.74 2.06 4.79
C PHE A 27 4.33 3.13 5.79
N ASP A 28 5.18 4.13 6.02
CA ASP A 28 4.92 5.20 6.98
C ASP A 28 3.59 5.90 6.66
N VAL A 29 3.36 6.25 5.39
CA VAL A 29 2.13 6.94 4.98
C VAL A 29 0.90 6.03 5.10
N ILE A 30 0.94 4.81 4.56
CA ILE A 30 -0.23 3.91 4.60
C ILE A 30 -0.56 3.49 6.03
N GLU A 31 0.44 3.27 6.88
CA GLU A 31 0.21 2.95 8.28
C GLU A 31 -0.47 4.12 9.00
N ILE A 32 -0.02 5.37 8.79
CA ILE A 32 -0.66 6.56 9.37
C ILE A 32 -2.12 6.68 8.91
N LEU A 33 -2.39 6.47 7.62
CA LEU A 33 -3.75 6.55 7.07
C LEU A 33 -4.68 5.50 7.66
N LEU A 34 -4.22 4.25 7.74
CA LEU A 34 -5.06 3.13 8.14
C LEU A 34 -5.10 2.92 9.66
N ARG A 35 -4.27 3.63 10.44
CA ARG A 35 -4.29 3.59 11.93
C ARG A 35 -5.63 4.00 12.54
N PHE A 36 -6.47 4.74 11.81
CA PHE A 36 -7.84 5.01 12.24
C PHE A 36 -8.65 3.71 12.45
N PHE A 37 -8.37 2.69 11.63
CA PHE A 37 -8.92 1.35 11.82
C PHE A 37 -8.18 0.67 12.98
N GLN A 38 -8.82 0.62 14.15
CA GLN A 38 -8.23 0.04 15.36
C GLN A 38 -7.83 -1.44 15.21
N SER A 39 -8.35 -2.14 14.21
CA SER A 39 -8.00 -3.52 13.88
C SER A 39 -6.70 -3.64 13.07
N LEU A 40 -6.08 -2.54 12.61
CA LEU A 40 -4.81 -2.58 11.87
C LEU A 40 -3.72 -3.26 12.71
N GLN A 41 -3.13 -4.32 12.17
CA GLN A 41 -2.02 -5.01 12.82
C GLN A 41 -0.67 -4.57 12.27
N ARG A 42 -0.48 -4.73 10.95
CA ARG A 42 0.80 -4.48 10.28
C ARG A 42 0.64 -4.43 8.76
N LEU A 43 1.67 -3.87 8.12
CA LEU A 43 1.85 -3.83 6.68
C LEU A 43 2.94 -4.85 6.31
N GLU A 44 2.73 -5.62 5.24
CA GLU A 44 3.67 -6.66 4.78
C GLU A 44 3.76 -6.71 3.25
N ASN A 45 4.72 -7.49 2.75
CA ASN A 45 4.81 -7.87 1.34
C ASN A 45 4.77 -6.71 0.34
N CYS A 46 5.44 -5.61 0.67
CA CYS A 46 5.66 -4.52 -0.29
C CYS A 46 6.47 -5.04 -1.48
N HIS A 47 5.94 -4.92 -2.69
CA HIS A 47 6.64 -5.29 -3.91
C HIS A 47 6.50 -4.20 -4.97
N PHE A 48 7.55 -4.06 -5.78
CA PHE A 48 7.58 -3.14 -6.91
C PHE A 48 7.86 -3.93 -8.18
N SER A 49 7.01 -3.73 -9.18
CA SER A 49 7.18 -4.36 -10.50
C SER A 49 7.13 -3.30 -11.61
N GLN A 50 7.66 -3.68 -12.77
CA GLN A 50 7.86 -2.80 -13.92
C GLN A 50 6.72 -2.96 -14.93
N GLU A 51 5.98 -1.88 -15.18
CA GLU A 51 5.05 -1.76 -16.32
C GLU A 51 5.06 -0.31 -16.83
N ASP A 52 6.04 0.10 -17.65
CA ASP A 52 6.24 1.51 -18.11
C ASP A 52 6.27 2.59 -16.98
N SER A 53 6.14 2.16 -15.73
CA SER A 53 5.77 2.86 -14.50
C SER A 53 6.00 1.88 -13.33
N VAL A 54 5.89 2.34 -12.09
CA VAL A 54 6.15 1.51 -10.89
C VAL A 54 4.84 1.00 -10.31
N VAL A 55 4.53 -0.27 -10.55
CA VAL A 55 3.41 -0.93 -9.86
C VAL A 55 3.85 -1.24 -8.43
N THR A 56 3.08 -0.75 -7.45
CA THR A 56 3.26 -1.03 -6.03
C THR A 56 2.16 -1.94 -5.52
N GLU A 57 2.59 -3.06 -4.94
CA GLU A 57 1.75 -4.02 -4.23
C GLU A 57 2.09 -3.98 -2.73
N LEU A 58 1.07 -4.02 -1.87
CA LEU A 58 1.20 -3.93 -0.43
C LEU A 58 0.09 -4.76 0.22
N GLU A 59 0.45 -5.60 1.18
CA GLU A 59 -0.52 -6.31 2.01
C GLU A 59 -0.73 -5.57 3.33
N VAL A 60 -1.99 -5.43 3.73
CA VAL A 60 -2.38 -4.81 4.99
C VAL A 60 -3.18 -5.82 5.80
N LEU A 61 -2.73 -6.09 7.03
CA LEU A 61 -3.32 -7.11 7.87
C LEU A 61 -4.13 -6.47 8.99
N PHE A 62 -5.36 -6.96 9.17
CA PHE A 62 -6.29 -6.52 10.21
C PHE A 62 -6.69 -7.69 11.13
N TYR A 63 -6.91 -7.42 12.41
CA TYR A 63 -7.37 -8.40 13.38
C TYR A 63 -8.89 -8.61 13.28
N LEU A 64 -9.32 -9.86 13.34
CA LEU A 64 -10.69 -10.26 12.97
C LEU A 64 -11.81 -10.07 14.01
N PRO A 65 -11.62 -10.08 15.33
CA PRO A 65 -12.78 -9.92 16.21
C PRO A 65 -13.27 -8.47 16.34
N SER A 66 -12.54 -7.45 15.87
CA SER A 66 -12.85 -6.03 16.14
C SER A 66 -13.42 -5.23 14.95
N GLY A 67 -13.91 -5.90 13.91
CA GLY A 67 -14.37 -5.22 12.69
C GLY A 67 -13.21 -4.98 11.73
N VAL A 68 -13.20 -5.73 10.64
CA VAL A 68 -12.23 -5.58 9.55
C VAL A 68 -12.82 -4.59 8.55
N PRO A 69 -12.12 -3.51 8.20
CA PRO A 69 -12.59 -2.61 7.16
C PRO A 69 -12.73 -3.35 5.84
N THR A 70 -13.77 -3.02 5.10
CA THR A 70 -13.99 -3.51 3.76
C THR A 70 -12.90 -3.01 2.81
N ALA A 71 -12.69 -3.74 1.71
CA ALA A 71 -11.77 -3.29 0.67
C ALA A 71 -12.15 -1.90 0.11
N GLU A 72 -13.46 -1.61 0.03
CA GLU A 72 -13.98 -0.31 -0.39
C GLU A 72 -13.63 0.81 0.58
N GLU A 73 -13.75 0.60 1.89
CA GLU A 73 -13.34 1.58 2.90
C GLU A 73 -11.84 1.89 2.82
N ILE A 74 -11.00 0.85 2.69
CA ILE A 74 -9.55 1.03 2.54
C ILE A 74 -9.22 1.77 1.24
N ALA A 75 -9.83 1.37 0.12
CA ALA A 75 -9.60 2.00 -1.18
C ALA A 75 -10.02 3.47 -1.16
N LYS A 76 -11.14 3.78 -0.50
CA LYS A 76 -11.63 5.14 -0.32
C LYS A 76 -10.65 6.00 0.48
N GLU A 77 -10.18 5.54 1.64
CA GLU A 77 -9.24 6.32 2.47
C GLU A 77 -7.91 6.60 1.73
N ILE A 78 -7.37 5.60 1.03
CA ILE A 78 -6.15 5.77 0.22
C ILE A 78 -6.41 6.71 -0.95
N GLY A 79 -7.52 6.52 -1.67
CA GLY A 79 -7.91 7.35 -2.81
C GLY A 79 -8.13 8.81 -2.44
N ASP A 80 -8.85 9.07 -1.36
CA ASP A 80 -9.12 10.42 -0.84
C ASP A 80 -7.83 11.12 -0.43
N TYR A 81 -6.91 10.42 0.26
CA TYR A 81 -5.62 10.99 0.60
C TYR A 81 -4.83 11.41 -0.63
N ILE A 82 -4.75 10.55 -1.64
CA ILE A 82 -3.99 10.79 -2.87
C ILE A 82 -4.62 11.94 -3.66
N ALA A 83 -5.94 11.98 -3.79
CA ALA A 83 -6.67 13.05 -4.47
C ALA A 83 -6.45 14.41 -3.77
N ASN A 84 -6.44 14.43 -2.43
CA ASN A 84 -6.15 15.64 -1.65
C ASN A 84 -4.66 16.01 -1.61
N SER A 85 -3.77 15.10 -2.03
CA SER A 85 -2.31 15.28 -2.04
C SER A 85 -1.76 15.48 -3.46
N ASN A 86 -2.52 16.14 -4.34
CA ASN A 86 -2.14 16.41 -5.74
C ASN A 86 -1.74 15.14 -6.51
N ASN A 87 -2.49 14.04 -6.32
CA ASN A 87 -2.24 12.73 -6.92
C ASN A 87 -0.88 12.13 -6.53
N THR A 88 -0.48 12.27 -5.27
CA THR A 88 0.76 11.68 -4.75
C THR A 88 0.54 10.81 -3.52
N LEU A 89 1.33 9.74 -3.39
CA LEU A 89 1.48 8.94 -2.18
C LEU A 89 2.95 8.94 -1.76
N ALA A 90 3.24 9.44 -0.56
CA ALA A 90 4.62 9.55 -0.05
C ALA A 90 5.59 10.31 -0.99
N GLY A 91 5.07 11.26 -1.78
CA GLY A 91 5.82 12.02 -2.79
C GLY A 91 5.93 11.35 -4.16
N PHE A 92 5.41 10.13 -4.32
CA PHE A 92 5.37 9.44 -5.62
C PHE A 92 4.06 9.76 -6.34
N PRO A 93 4.07 10.18 -7.61
CA PRO A 93 2.86 10.44 -8.37
C PRO A 93 2.11 9.13 -8.65
N VAL A 94 0.79 9.12 -8.49
CA VAL A 94 -0.06 7.92 -8.60
C VAL A 94 -1.17 8.16 -9.60
N ASP A 95 -1.44 7.18 -10.46
CA ASP A 95 -2.69 7.12 -11.22
C ASP A 95 -3.83 6.68 -10.29
N LEU A 96 -4.73 7.60 -9.94
CA LEU A 96 -5.86 7.32 -9.06
C LEU A 96 -6.73 6.14 -9.54
N ASN A 97 -6.83 5.92 -10.86
CA ASN A 97 -7.66 4.84 -11.41
C ASN A 97 -7.02 3.44 -11.25
N SER A 98 -5.73 3.38 -10.91
CA SER A 98 -4.98 2.14 -10.73
C SER A 98 -5.07 1.57 -9.30
N ILE A 99 -5.73 2.28 -8.39
CA ILE A 99 -5.86 1.87 -6.98
C ILE A 99 -6.87 0.73 -6.92
N THR A 100 -6.39 -0.45 -6.56
CA THR A 100 -7.20 -1.64 -6.33
C THR A 100 -6.88 -2.19 -4.95
N VAL A 101 -7.92 -2.59 -4.22
CA VAL A 101 -7.80 -3.26 -2.93
C VAL A 101 -8.63 -4.53 -3.01
N ASN A 102 -7.99 -5.66 -2.69
CA ASN A 102 -8.64 -6.96 -2.67
C ASN A 102 -8.53 -7.54 -1.27
N GLY A 103 -9.68 -7.84 -0.66
CA GLY A 103 -9.73 -8.46 0.67
C GLY A 103 -9.73 -9.98 0.58
N LYS A 104 -8.98 -10.64 1.47
CA LYS A 104 -9.11 -12.08 1.71
C LYS A 104 -9.17 -12.32 3.22
N TYR A 105 -10.13 -13.13 3.66
CA TYR A 105 -10.20 -13.59 5.03
C TYR A 105 -9.32 -14.83 5.20
N THR A 106 -8.23 -14.69 5.94
CA THR A 106 -7.42 -15.84 6.36
C THR A 106 -7.78 -16.17 7.80
N ASN A 107 -8.58 -17.22 7.99
CA ASN A 107 -8.70 -17.82 9.31
C ASN A 107 -7.34 -18.43 9.66
N ALA A 108 -6.64 -17.85 10.63
CA ALA A 108 -5.51 -18.54 11.25
C ALA A 108 -6.09 -19.77 11.96
N SER A 109 -6.12 -20.91 11.28
CA SER A 109 -6.34 -22.20 11.93
C SER A 109 -5.22 -22.39 12.92
N SER A 110 -5.59 -22.38 14.20
CA SER A 110 -4.76 -22.65 15.37
C SER A 110 -3.82 -23.82 15.14
N GLY A 111 -2.51 -23.56 15.26
CA GLY A 111 -1.47 -24.56 15.50
C GLY A 111 -1.02 -24.51 16.95
#